data_AF-D8G2S8-F1
#
_entry.id   AF-D8G2S8-F1
#
_cell.length_a   1.000
_cell.length_b   1.000
_cell.length_c   1.000
_cell.angle_alpha   90.00
_cell.angle_beta   90.00
_cell.angle_gamma   90.00
#
_symmetry.space_group_name_H-M   'P 1'
#
loop_
_entity.id
_entity.type
_entity.pdbx_description
1 polymer ?
#
loop_
_entity_poly.entity_id
_entity_poly.type
_entity_poly.pdbx_seq_one_letter_code
_entity_poly.pdbx_strand_id
1 'polypeptide(L)'
;MLKSKRDRGRILTASGLKKINEAIQEWSDQNNLKGTLAEVEAESGVGADTVSKIRQGRDGADLSKIRQLFATFGLTLDPSDHNSAKPDSNQVNTDFTVSNDIPLPTAEPELPGGQVDVNSRFYVERPPIEERCYETILQSSALIRIKAPRQMGKTSLLSRILDSASRQGYCTVPLSFQLVDKGVFANLDKFLKWFCAYIGRELNLPNQLDDYWDDIFGSKVNCKDYFEKYILPQIDSPVVLGLDEIDRIFQYTDIAEDFLGLLRAWHEESKRREIWKKLRLIVVHSTEVYIPMNINQSPFNVGLPVELPEFNAQQIADLAQRHDLKWSEQEVLELMAIVGGNPYLVRVALYHISRQDLTLEQLKQTAFGEGGVYSDHLRRQLWNLEQYPELTAGMREVVMASSSVQLKTMQAFKLESLGLVKLQGNECSPRCELYRQYFSLHLSQNLRDNGTID
;
A
#
# COMPACT_ATOMS: atom_id res chain seq x y z
N MET A 1 -47.73 12.94 -30.40
CA MET A 1 -47.09 11.83 -29.66
C MET A 1 -45.77 12.33 -29.07
N LEU A 2 -45.76 12.74 -27.80
CA LEU A 2 -44.52 13.11 -27.11
C LEU A 2 -43.73 11.83 -26.80
N LYS A 3 -42.51 11.73 -27.33
CA LYS A 3 -41.56 10.65 -27.02
C LYS A 3 -41.13 10.78 -25.56
N SER A 4 -41.40 9.73 -24.78
CA SER A 4 -40.95 9.56 -23.40
C SER A 4 -39.44 9.81 -23.26
N LYS A 5 -39.08 10.70 -22.34
CA LYS A 5 -37.71 11.08 -21.99
C LYS A 5 -37.09 9.88 -21.26
N ARG A 6 -36.08 9.23 -21.85
CA ARG A 6 -35.41 8.05 -21.26
C ARG A 6 -34.75 8.43 -19.93
N ASP A 7 -35.20 7.83 -18.83
CA ASP A 7 -34.62 7.94 -17.48
C ASP A 7 -33.26 7.23 -17.47
N ARG A 8 -32.16 7.99 -17.65
CA ARG A 8 -30.80 7.44 -17.73
C ARG A 8 -30.04 7.77 -16.44
N GLY A 9 -29.73 6.72 -15.67
CA GLY A 9 -28.81 6.76 -14.54
C GLY A 9 -29.50 6.57 -13.18
N ARG A 10 -29.82 5.31 -12.84
CA ARG A 10 -30.23 4.92 -11.48
C ARG A 10 -29.09 4.17 -10.80
N ILE A 11 -28.89 4.42 -9.52
CA ILE A 11 -27.92 3.71 -8.67
C ILE A 11 -28.71 2.83 -7.70
N LEU A 12 -28.32 1.57 -7.50
CA LEU A 12 -28.90 0.75 -6.45
C LEU A 12 -28.47 1.26 -5.07
N THR A 13 -29.42 1.34 -4.12
CA THR A 13 -29.09 1.60 -2.72
C THR A 13 -28.35 0.40 -2.11
N ALA A 14 -27.72 0.57 -0.95
CA ALA A 14 -27.05 -0.54 -0.25
C ALA A 14 -27.99 -1.74 -0.01
N SER A 15 -29.28 -1.47 0.26
CA SER A 15 -30.33 -2.50 0.36
C SER A 15 -30.53 -3.24 -0.98
N GLY A 16 -30.68 -2.51 -2.09
CA GLY A 16 -30.84 -3.09 -3.41
C GLY A 16 -29.63 -3.91 -3.86
N LEU A 17 -28.41 -3.42 -3.59
CA LEU A 17 -27.15 -4.14 -3.88
C LEU A 17 -27.03 -5.43 -3.08
N LYS A 18 -27.42 -5.41 -1.80
CA LYS A 18 -27.39 -6.60 -0.96
C LYS A 18 -28.37 -7.65 -1.48
N LYS A 19 -29.63 -7.26 -1.72
CA LYS A 19 -30.68 -8.14 -2.26
C LYS A 19 -30.22 -8.85 -3.54
N ILE A 20 -29.71 -8.11 -4.52
CA ILE A 20 -29.35 -8.69 -5.82
C ILE A 20 -28.10 -9.56 -5.75
N ASN A 21 -27.10 -9.22 -4.93
CA ASN A 21 -25.90 -10.05 -4.78
C ASN A 21 -26.20 -11.35 -4.03
N GLU A 22 -27.06 -11.31 -3.01
CA GLU A 22 -27.52 -12.51 -2.29
C GLU A 22 -28.30 -13.44 -3.23
N ALA A 23 -29.23 -12.91 -4.02
CA ALA A 23 -30.01 -13.72 -4.97
C ALA A 23 -29.14 -14.35 -6.09
N ILE A 24 -28.12 -13.62 -6.58
CA ILE A 24 -27.16 -14.18 -7.55
C ILE A 24 -26.30 -15.27 -6.90
N GLN A 25 -25.92 -15.11 -5.63
CA GLN A 25 -25.15 -16.12 -4.91
C GLN A 25 -25.98 -17.39 -4.69
N GLU A 26 -27.22 -17.27 -4.24
CA GLU A 26 -28.13 -18.41 -4.06
C GLU A 26 -28.39 -19.14 -5.38
N TRP A 27 -28.61 -18.41 -6.48
CA TRP A 27 -28.72 -19.00 -7.81
C TRP A 27 -27.45 -19.73 -8.24
N SER A 28 -26.27 -19.16 -7.97
CA SER A 28 -24.98 -19.77 -8.31
C SER A 28 -24.77 -21.08 -7.55
N ASP A 29 -25.10 -21.08 -6.26
CA ASP A 29 -24.97 -22.26 -5.39
C ASP A 29 -25.94 -23.37 -5.83
N GLN A 30 -27.17 -23.03 -6.22
CA GLN A 30 -28.18 -23.98 -6.72
C GLN A 30 -27.81 -24.62 -8.07
N ASN A 31 -27.09 -23.89 -8.92
CA ASN A 31 -26.69 -24.34 -10.26
C ASN A 31 -25.23 -24.82 -10.34
N ASN A 32 -24.53 -24.86 -9.20
CA ASN A 32 -23.11 -25.22 -9.11
C ASN A 32 -22.20 -24.36 -10.03
N LEU A 33 -22.52 -23.06 -10.11
CA LEU A 33 -21.82 -22.04 -10.89
C LEU A 33 -21.00 -21.11 -9.97
N LYS A 34 -20.12 -20.30 -10.55
CA LYS A 34 -19.26 -19.37 -9.79
C LYS A 34 -19.82 -17.95 -9.67
N GLY A 35 -20.98 -17.65 -10.25
CA GLY A 35 -21.60 -16.32 -10.22
C GLY A 35 -20.77 -15.23 -10.93
N THR A 36 -19.99 -15.63 -11.93
CA THR A 36 -19.16 -14.74 -12.74
C THR A 36 -20.03 -13.83 -13.60
N LEU A 37 -19.47 -12.68 -14.03
CA LEU A 37 -20.22 -11.73 -14.87
C LEU A 37 -20.70 -12.37 -16.18
N ALA A 38 -19.93 -13.31 -16.75
CA ALA A 38 -20.31 -14.02 -17.97
C ALA A 38 -21.48 -14.99 -17.75
N GLU A 39 -21.50 -15.70 -16.61
CA GLU A 39 -22.59 -16.59 -16.23
C GLU A 39 -23.88 -15.80 -15.95
N VAL A 40 -23.77 -14.66 -15.25
CA VAL A 40 -24.90 -13.77 -14.98
C VAL A 40 -25.41 -13.08 -16.24
N GLU A 41 -24.54 -12.71 -17.17
CA GLU A 41 -24.94 -12.19 -18.49
C GLU A 41 -25.70 -13.24 -19.30
N ALA A 42 -25.21 -14.49 -19.33
CA ALA A 42 -25.85 -15.58 -20.04
C ALA A 42 -27.28 -15.85 -19.54
N GLU A 43 -27.50 -15.76 -18.22
CA GLU A 43 -28.81 -16.00 -17.60
C GLU A 43 -29.76 -14.79 -17.72
N SER A 44 -29.27 -13.57 -17.45
CA SER A 44 -30.11 -12.38 -17.37
C SER A 44 -30.31 -11.65 -18.69
N GLY A 45 -29.45 -11.90 -19.69
CA GLY A 45 -29.39 -11.14 -20.94
C GLY A 45 -28.93 -9.68 -20.75
N VAL A 46 -28.43 -9.33 -19.56
CA VAL A 46 -27.86 -8.02 -19.26
C VAL A 46 -26.34 -8.10 -19.46
N GLY A 47 -25.79 -7.28 -20.37
CA GLY A 47 -24.36 -7.35 -20.71
C GLY A 47 -23.43 -7.21 -19.49
N ALA A 48 -22.32 -7.96 -19.47
CA ALA A 48 -21.39 -8.05 -18.33
C ALA A 48 -20.93 -6.69 -17.79
N ASP A 49 -20.68 -5.70 -18.66
CA ASP A 49 -20.33 -4.34 -18.25
C ASP A 49 -21.44 -3.66 -17.46
N THR A 50 -22.70 -3.92 -17.82
CA THR A 50 -23.86 -3.39 -17.11
C THR A 50 -24.07 -4.12 -15.79
N VAL A 51 -23.92 -5.45 -15.77
CA VAL A 51 -23.97 -6.24 -14.52
C VAL A 51 -22.89 -5.78 -13.55
N SER A 52 -21.67 -5.55 -14.04
CA SER A 52 -20.55 -5.04 -13.24
C SER A 52 -20.88 -3.67 -12.63
N LYS A 53 -21.46 -2.75 -13.42
CA LYS A 53 -21.88 -1.43 -12.92
C LYS A 53 -22.97 -1.54 -11.86
N ILE A 54 -23.96 -2.40 -12.08
CA ILE A 54 -25.05 -2.64 -11.14
C ILE A 54 -24.51 -3.23 -9.85
N ARG A 55 -23.66 -4.27 -9.89
CA ARG A 55 -23.09 -4.92 -8.69
C ARG A 55 -22.13 -4.04 -7.89
N GLN A 56 -21.51 -3.06 -8.54
CA GLN A 56 -20.57 -2.12 -7.91
C GLN A 56 -21.25 -0.81 -7.47
N GLY A 57 -22.57 -0.67 -7.63
CA GLY A 57 -23.30 0.55 -7.27
C GLY A 57 -22.84 1.78 -8.04
N ARG A 58 -22.35 1.61 -9.27
CA ARG A 58 -21.82 2.71 -10.09
C ARG A 58 -22.91 3.31 -10.98
N ASP A 59 -22.75 4.59 -11.28
CA ASP A 59 -23.67 5.33 -12.14
C ASP A 59 -23.71 4.82 -13.58
N GLY A 60 -24.92 4.72 -14.15
CA GLY A 60 -25.14 4.44 -15.57
C GLY A 60 -25.93 3.18 -15.93
N ALA A 61 -26.56 2.50 -14.97
CA ALA A 61 -27.49 1.42 -15.26
C ALA A 61 -28.89 1.96 -15.62
N ASP A 62 -29.45 1.47 -16.74
CA ASP A 62 -30.83 1.75 -17.15
C ASP A 62 -31.80 1.03 -16.21
N LEU A 63 -32.83 1.73 -15.73
CA LEU A 63 -33.85 1.17 -14.82
C LEU A 63 -34.48 -0.13 -15.37
N SER A 64 -34.67 -0.19 -16.70
CA SER A 64 -35.20 -1.39 -17.35
C SER A 64 -34.26 -2.59 -17.21
N LYS A 65 -32.95 -2.35 -17.24
CA LYS A 65 -31.92 -3.41 -17.08
C LYS A 65 -31.76 -3.83 -15.62
N ILE A 66 -31.88 -2.90 -14.67
CA ILE A 66 -31.89 -3.22 -13.24
C ILE A 66 -33.11 -4.10 -12.91
N ARG A 67 -34.30 -3.72 -13.41
CA ARG A 67 -35.52 -4.53 -13.24
C ARG A 67 -35.38 -5.91 -13.88
N GLN A 68 -34.82 -5.99 -15.08
CA GLN A 68 -34.57 -7.26 -15.75
C GLN A 68 -33.64 -8.17 -14.94
N LEU A 69 -32.56 -7.61 -14.39
CA LEU A 69 -31.64 -8.36 -13.55
C LEU A 69 -32.32 -8.86 -12.26
N PHE A 70 -33.08 -8.00 -11.58
CA PHE A 70 -33.83 -8.39 -10.37
C PHE A 70 -34.86 -9.49 -10.66
N ALA A 71 -35.64 -9.33 -11.74
CA ALA A 71 -36.65 -10.30 -12.12
C ALA A 71 -36.06 -11.67 -12.50
N THR A 72 -34.88 -11.69 -13.13
CA THR A 72 -34.17 -12.94 -13.49
C THR A 72 -33.88 -13.78 -12.24
N PHE A 73 -33.50 -13.12 -11.14
CA PHE A 73 -33.18 -13.79 -9.88
C PHE A 73 -34.34 -13.76 -8.86
N GLY A 74 -35.58 -13.67 -9.34
CA GLY A 74 -36.78 -13.82 -8.51
C GLY A 74 -37.07 -12.64 -7.57
N LEU A 75 -36.44 -11.48 -7.78
CA LEU A 75 -36.63 -10.29 -6.95
C LEU A 75 -37.56 -9.27 -7.62
N THR A 76 -38.34 -8.55 -6.81
CA THR A 76 -39.05 -7.34 -7.21
C THR A 76 -38.23 -6.11 -6.82
N LEU A 77 -37.96 -5.22 -7.78
CA LEU A 77 -37.24 -3.97 -7.52
C LEU A 77 -38.15 -2.95 -6.83
N ASP A 78 -37.93 -2.67 -5.55
CA ASP A 78 -38.69 -1.67 -4.81
C ASP A 78 -38.19 -0.23 -5.07
N PRO A 79 -39.04 0.80 -4.92
CA PRO A 79 -38.61 2.18 -5.03
C PRO A 79 -37.45 2.56 -4.09
N SER A 80 -37.37 1.92 -2.92
CA SER A 80 -36.29 2.10 -1.93
C SER A 80 -34.97 1.41 -2.31
N ASP A 81 -34.97 0.53 -3.32
CA ASP A 81 -33.78 -0.22 -3.73
C ASP A 81 -32.91 0.58 -4.72
N HIS A 82 -33.33 1.77 -5.14
CA HIS A 82 -32.59 2.60 -6.08
C HIS A 82 -32.83 4.11 -5.93
N ASN A 83 -31.85 4.91 -6.31
CA ASN A 83 -31.91 6.38 -6.33
C ASN A 83 -31.66 6.93 -7.75
N SER A 84 -32.19 8.12 -8.03
CA SER A 84 -31.86 8.88 -9.25
C SER A 84 -30.50 9.56 -9.08
N ALA A 85 -29.66 9.51 -10.11
CA ALA A 85 -28.31 10.07 -10.11
C ALA A 85 -28.23 11.60 -10.31
N LYS A 86 -29.37 12.31 -10.43
CA LYS A 86 -29.40 13.77 -10.51
C LYS A 86 -30.31 14.40 -9.45
N PRO A 87 -29.88 15.50 -8.80
CA PRO A 87 -30.76 16.31 -7.97
C PRO A 87 -31.68 17.13 -8.87
N ASP A 88 -32.99 16.82 -8.88
CA ASP A 88 -33.97 17.67 -9.55
C ASP A 88 -34.29 18.88 -8.67
N SER A 89 -33.92 20.05 -9.17
CA SER A 89 -34.43 21.35 -8.78
C SER A 89 -35.87 21.53 -9.28
N ASN A 90 -36.85 21.41 -8.37
CA ASN A 90 -37.95 22.38 -8.21
C ASN A 90 -39.03 21.89 -7.22
N GLN A 91 -39.10 22.65 -6.12
CA GLN A 91 -40.13 22.87 -5.09
C GLN A 91 -41.49 22.15 -5.18
N VAL A 92 -41.97 21.66 -4.03
CA VAL A 92 -43.17 22.21 -3.36
C VAL A 92 -42.96 22.20 -1.84
N ASN A 93 -43.21 23.35 -1.22
CA ASN A 93 -43.34 23.57 0.23
C ASN A 93 -44.41 22.67 0.87
N THR A 94 -44.05 22.01 1.98
CA THR A 94 -44.97 21.86 3.11
C THR A 94 -44.16 21.86 4.39
N ASP A 95 -44.45 22.83 5.25
CA ASP A 95 -43.91 22.99 6.60
C ASP A 95 -44.06 21.70 7.41
N PHE A 96 -42.94 21.09 7.78
CA PHE A 96 -42.82 20.27 8.98
C PHE A 96 -41.47 20.54 9.62
N THR A 97 -41.48 21.26 10.74
CA THR A 97 -40.37 21.34 11.68
C THR A 97 -40.05 19.93 12.20
N VAL A 98 -39.02 19.31 11.66
CA VAL A 98 -38.39 18.13 12.24
C VAL A 98 -36.95 18.50 12.57
N SER A 99 -36.62 18.37 13.84
CA SER A 99 -35.32 18.56 14.45
C SER A 99 -34.20 17.91 13.63
N ASN A 100 -33.22 18.71 13.22
CA ASN A 100 -32.00 18.31 12.51
C ASN A 100 -30.98 17.63 13.45
N ASP A 101 -31.37 16.55 14.11
CA ASP A 101 -30.45 15.69 14.87
C ASP A 101 -30.57 14.24 14.41
N ILE A 102 -30.43 14.01 13.10
CA ILE A 102 -30.14 12.67 12.57
C ILE A 102 -28.67 12.67 12.18
N PRO A 103 -27.77 12.04 12.97
CA PRO A 103 -26.39 11.85 12.53
C PRO A 103 -26.40 11.08 11.21
N LEU A 104 -25.76 11.65 10.19
CA LEU A 104 -25.44 10.94 8.96
C LEU A 104 -24.69 9.64 9.32
N PRO A 105 -24.98 8.51 8.66
CA PRO A 105 -24.25 7.27 8.93
C PRO A 105 -22.76 7.51 8.64
N THR A 106 -21.97 7.59 9.70
CA THR A 106 -20.50 7.61 9.63
C THR A 106 -20.09 6.28 9.02
N ALA A 107 -19.53 6.32 7.81
CA ALA A 107 -18.92 5.15 7.20
C ALA A 107 -17.89 4.56 8.17
N GLU A 108 -17.89 3.25 8.33
CA GLU A 108 -16.90 2.59 9.19
C GLU A 108 -15.48 2.98 8.77
N PRO A 109 -14.54 3.20 9.73
CA PRO A 109 -13.18 3.56 9.40
C PRO A 109 -12.51 2.45 8.56
N GLU A 110 -11.64 2.85 7.63
CA GLU A 110 -10.86 1.90 6.82
C GLU A 110 -10.02 0.98 7.72
N LEU A 111 -9.94 -0.31 7.38
CA LEU A 111 -9.13 -1.27 8.12
C LEU A 111 -7.64 -0.84 8.12
N PRO A 112 -6.95 -0.94 9.27
CA PRO A 112 -5.55 -0.58 9.37
C PRO A 112 -4.69 -1.66 8.69
N GLY A 113 -4.12 -1.33 7.54
CA GLY A 113 -3.21 -2.23 6.85
C GLY A 113 -2.96 -1.82 5.40
N GLY A 114 -1.92 -2.41 4.82
CA GLY A 114 -1.58 -2.21 3.41
C GLY A 114 -1.32 -0.75 3.02
N GLN A 115 -1.48 -0.50 1.73
CA GLN A 115 -1.40 0.82 1.14
C GLN A 115 -2.64 1.66 1.50
N VAL A 116 -2.42 2.91 1.92
CA VAL A 116 -3.49 3.87 2.12
C VAL A 116 -3.92 4.44 0.77
N ASP A 117 -5.21 4.32 0.44
CA ASP A 117 -5.77 4.86 -0.82
C ASP A 117 -5.42 6.34 -0.98
N VAL A 118 -5.23 6.78 -2.22
CA VAL A 118 -4.86 8.17 -2.54
C VAL A 118 -5.90 9.16 -2.00
N ASN A 119 -7.18 8.81 -2.04
CA ASN A 119 -8.30 9.64 -1.59
C ASN A 119 -8.70 9.39 -0.13
N SER A 120 -7.99 8.50 0.57
CA SER A 120 -8.30 8.20 1.97
C SER A 120 -8.07 9.41 2.86
N ARG A 121 -9.07 9.71 3.70
CA ARG A 121 -8.98 10.75 4.73
C ARG A 121 -7.94 10.44 5.81
N PHE A 122 -7.41 9.23 5.87
CA PHE A 122 -6.52 8.77 6.94
C PHE A 122 -5.03 8.86 6.60
N TYR A 123 -4.67 9.40 5.43
CA TYR A 123 -3.28 9.73 5.15
C TYR A 123 -2.90 11.06 5.79
N VAL A 124 -1.82 11.03 6.57
CA VAL A 124 -1.22 12.21 7.19
C VAL A 124 0.10 12.49 6.48
N GLU A 125 0.21 13.70 5.92
CA GLU A 125 1.42 14.14 5.23
C GLU A 125 2.57 14.37 6.22
N ARG A 126 3.80 14.32 5.71
CA ARG A 126 5.02 14.61 6.45
C ARG A 126 5.79 15.75 5.77
N PRO A 127 5.31 16.99 5.83
CA PRO A 127 5.97 18.11 5.19
C PRO A 127 7.44 18.23 5.63
N PRO A 128 8.39 18.49 4.72
CA PRO A 128 8.20 18.78 3.29
C PRO A 128 8.39 17.54 2.37
N ILE A 129 8.25 16.31 2.88
CA ILE A 129 8.62 15.08 2.14
C ILE A 129 7.79 14.92 0.87
N GLU A 130 6.47 14.95 0.98
CA GLU A 130 5.54 14.81 -0.14
C GLU A 130 5.77 15.87 -1.20
N GLU A 131 5.82 17.15 -0.78
CA GLU A 131 6.06 18.30 -1.66
C GLU A 131 7.33 18.12 -2.48
N ARG A 132 8.46 17.80 -1.83
CA ARG A 132 9.74 17.55 -2.52
C ARG A 132 9.65 16.38 -3.51
N CYS A 133 8.89 15.34 -3.19
CA CYS A 133 8.70 14.21 -4.10
C CYS A 133 7.91 14.63 -5.34
N TYR A 134 6.83 15.41 -5.16
CA TYR A 134 6.01 15.91 -6.26
C TYR A 134 6.78 16.88 -7.14
N GLU A 135 7.59 17.76 -6.58
CA GLU A 135 8.48 18.64 -7.36
C GLU A 135 9.52 17.85 -8.14
N THR A 136 10.16 16.88 -7.47
CA THR A 136 11.27 16.11 -8.06
C THR A 136 10.78 15.23 -9.21
N ILE A 137 9.62 14.58 -9.09
CA ILE A 137 9.16 13.64 -10.12
C ILE A 137 8.86 14.33 -11.46
N LEU A 138 8.59 15.64 -11.44
CA LEU A 138 8.35 16.42 -12.65
C LEU A 138 9.66 16.79 -13.39
N GLN A 139 10.79 16.79 -12.70
CA GLN A 139 12.10 17.12 -13.28
C GLN A 139 12.59 16.03 -14.25
N SER A 140 13.28 16.42 -15.32
CA SER A 140 13.99 15.46 -16.18
C SER A 140 14.97 14.63 -15.38
N SER A 141 15.10 13.33 -15.70
CA SER A 141 16.02 12.42 -14.97
C SER A 141 15.67 12.18 -13.50
N ALA A 142 14.42 12.36 -13.08
CA ALA A 142 14.06 12.12 -11.69
C ALA A 142 14.31 10.66 -11.28
N LEU A 143 15.01 10.50 -10.16
CA LEU A 143 15.13 9.26 -9.41
C LEU A 143 14.83 9.57 -7.94
N ILE A 144 13.73 9.04 -7.42
CA ILE A 144 13.34 9.19 -6.01
C ILE A 144 13.54 7.85 -5.33
N ARG A 145 14.14 7.86 -4.14
CA ARG A 145 14.42 6.63 -3.37
C ARG A 145 13.78 6.70 -2.01
N ILE A 146 12.74 5.92 -1.81
CA ILE A 146 11.98 5.87 -0.56
C ILE A 146 12.48 4.69 0.26
N LYS A 147 12.99 4.97 1.47
CA LYS A 147 13.44 3.96 2.43
C LYS A 147 12.87 4.21 3.81
N ALA A 148 12.57 3.13 4.52
CA ALA A 148 12.13 3.09 5.91
C ALA A 148 11.86 1.62 6.30
N PRO A 149 11.73 1.29 7.59
CA PRO A 149 11.21 -0.01 8.03
C PRO A 149 9.83 -0.32 7.41
N ARG A 150 9.38 -1.58 7.46
CA ARG A 150 8.03 -1.92 7.01
C ARG A 150 6.99 -1.11 7.80
N GLN A 151 5.82 -0.93 7.17
CA GLN A 151 4.66 -0.28 7.79
C GLN A 151 4.83 1.22 8.13
N MET A 152 5.87 1.88 7.58
CA MET A 152 6.05 3.34 7.67
C MET A 152 5.31 4.14 6.58
N GLY A 153 4.53 3.49 5.71
CA GLY A 153 3.75 4.18 4.66
C GLY A 153 4.51 4.46 3.35
N LYS A 154 5.56 3.68 3.05
CA LYS A 154 6.35 3.84 1.82
C LYS A 154 5.52 3.67 0.54
N THR A 155 4.77 2.56 0.43
CA THR A 155 3.86 2.28 -0.69
C THR A 155 2.77 3.34 -0.82
N SER A 156 2.26 3.84 0.31
CA SER A 156 1.27 4.93 0.32
C SER A 156 1.82 6.24 -0.26
N LEU A 157 3.10 6.55 -0.02
CA LEU A 157 3.78 7.69 -0.63
C LEU A 157 4.03 7.44 -2.12
N LEU A 158 4.50 6.24 -2.51
CA LEU A 158 4.70 5.89 -3.92
C LEU A 158 3.44 6.14 -4.74
N SER A 159 2.29 5.62 -4.31
CA SER A 159 1.04 5.75 -5.05
C SER A 159 0.57 7.19 -5.19
N ARG A 160 0.86 8.05 -4.21
CA ARG A 160 0.58 9.50 -4.30
C ARG A 160 1.50 10.22 -5.28
N ILE A 161 2.78 9.84 -5.35
CA ILE A 161 3.70 10.40 -6.33
C ILE A 161 3.27 9.99 -7.75
N LEU A 162 2.90 8.72 -7.95
CA LEU A 162 2.39 8.23 -9.23
C LEU A 162 1.10 8.94 -9.61
N ASP A 163 0.13 9.04 -8.71
CA ASP A 163 -1.13 9.74 -8.94
C ASP A 163 -0.91 11.24 -9.24
N SER A 164 -0.02 11.92 -8.52
CA SER A 164 0.38 13.31 -8.81
C SER A 164 0.98 13.44 -10.22
N ALA A 165 1.89 12.55 -10.62
CA ALA A 165 2.46 12.54 -11.96
C ALA A 165 1.41 12.24 -13.05
N SER A 166 0.47 11.32 -12.78
CA SER A 166 -0.63 11.00 -13.69
C SER A 166 -1.55 12.21 -13.91
N ARG A 167 -1.82 13.01 -12.87
CA ARG A 167 -2.59 14.27 -13.02
C ARG A 167 -1.86 15.32 -13.89
N GLN A 168 -0.54 15.23 -13.99
CA GLN A 168 0.28 16.06 -14.89
C GLN A 168 0.42 15.45 -16.29
N GLY A 169 -0.31 14.37 -16.60
CA GLY A 169 -0.32 13.73 -17.92
C GLY A 169 0.83 12.75 -18.17
N TYR A 170 1.58 12.35 -17.14
CA TYR A 170 2.65 11.37 -17.29
C TYR A 170 2.06 9.95 -17.29
N CYS A 171 2.64 9.05 -18.08
CA CYS A 171 2.32 7.63 -17.99
C CYS A 171 2.97 7.05 -16.74
N THR A 172 2.24 6.27 -15.94
CA THR A 172 2.74 5.72 -14.68
C THR A 172 2.61 4.21 -14.69
N VAL A 173 3.64 3.51 -14.21
CA VAL A 173 3.69 2.05 -14.15
C VAL A 173 4.07 1.63 -12.74
N PRO A 174 3.08 1.26 -11.90
CA PRO A 174 3.35 0.65 -10.61
C PRO A 174 3.79 -0.81 -10.80
N LEU A 175 4.88 -1.20 -10.16
CA LEU A 175 5.36 -2.57 -10.10
C LEU A 175 5.69 -2.92 -8.65
N SER A 176 4.89 -3.80 -8.05
CA SER A 176 5.25 -4.45 -6.78
C SER A 176 5.97 -5.76 -7.06
N PHE A 177 7.15 -5.90 -6.47
CA PHE A 177 7.91 -7.14 -6.55
C PHE A 177 7.26 -8.29 -5.75
N GLN A 178 6.28 -8.02 -4.86
CA GLN A 178 5.51 -9.07 -4.15
C GLN A 178 4.61 -9.90 -5.08
N LEU A 179 4.20 -9.35 -6.23
CA LEU A 179 3.37 -10.07 -7.20
C LEU A 179 4.18 -10.96 -8.15
N VAL A 180 5.51 -10.93 -8.05
CA VAL A 180 6.39 -11.66 -8.97
C VAL A 180 6.59 -13.11 -8.50
N ASP A 181 6.33 -14.06 -9.40
CA ASP A 181 6.57 -15.46 -9.11
C ASP A 181 8.05 -15.75 -8.88
N LYS A 182 8.33 -16.65 -7.92
CA LYS A 182 9.71 -17.07 -7.62
C LYS A 182 10.45 -17.59 -8.86
N GLY A 183 9.72 -18.22 -9.78
CA GLY A 183 10.29 -18.76 -11.02
C GLY A 183 10.79 -17.68 -12.00
N VAL A 184 10.37 -16.43 -11.87
CA VAL A 184 10.89 -15.30 -12.67
C VAL A 184 12.31 -14.94 -12.22
N PHE A 185 12.61 -15.06 -10.93
CA PHE A 185 13.93 -14.80 -10.36
C PHE A 185 14.94 -15.96 -10.55
N ALA A 186 14.68 -16.87 -11.50
CA ALA A 186 15.57 -18.00 -11.76
C ALA A 186 16.93 -17.57 -12.34
N ASN A 187 16.95 -16.52 -13.17
CA ASN A 187 18.17 -15.89 -13.68
C ASN A 187 17.85 -14.47 -14.19
N LEU A 188 18.90 -13.68 -14.45
CA LEU A 188 18.77 -12.29 -14.89
C LEU A 188 18.01 -12.15 -16.22
N ASP A 189 18.27 -13.01 -17.21
CA ASP A 189 17.65 -12.91 -18.53
C ASP A 189 16.12 -13.05 -18.45
N LYS A 190 15.65 -14.08 -17.74
CA LYS A 190 14.23 -14.33 -17.52
C LYS A 190 13.57 -13.18 -16.76
N PHE A 191 14.25 -12.67 -15.74
CA PHE A 191 13.76 -11.53 -14.96
C PHE A 191 13.64 -10.26 -15.82
N LEU A 192 14.65 -9.92 -16.61
CA LEU A 192 14.63 -8.71 -17.44
C LEU A 192 13.64 -8.82 -18.61
N LYS A 193 13.50 -10.00 -19.25
CA LYS A 193 12.43 -10.25 -20.23
C LYS A 193 11.05 -10.03 -19.60
N TRP A 194 10.81 -10.63 -18.43
CA TRP A 194 9.56 -10.45 -17.70
C TRP A 194 9.30 -8.98 -17.34
N PHE A 195 10.33 -8.27 -16.88
CA PHE A 195 10.25 -6.85 -16.52
C PHE A 195 9.88 -5.97 -17.72
N CYS A 196 10.53 -6.18 -18.86
CA CYS A 196 10.22 -5.50 -20.12
C CYS A 196 8.78 -5.77 -20.58
N ALA A 197 8.36 -7.05 -20.59
CA ALA A 197 7.01 -7.44 -20.99
C ALA A 197 5.94 -6.87 -20.04
N TYR A 198 6.19 -6.87 -18.73
CA TYR A 198 5.30 -6.28 -17.74
C TYR A 198 5.10 -4.78 -18.00
N ILE A 199 6.19 -4.04 -18.19
CA ILE A 199 6.12 -2.59 -18.42
C ILE A 199 5.44 -2.28 -19.75
N GLY A 200 5.75 -3.01 -20.82
CA GLY A 200 5.04 -2.89 -22.09
C GLY A 200 3.53 -3.11 -21.91
N ARG A 201 3.14 -4.16 -21.18
CA ARG A 201 1.73 -4.46 -20.90
C ARG A 201 1.01 -3.35 -20.13
N GLU A 202 1.61 -2.83 -19.05
CA GLU A 202 1.00 -1.73 -18.26
C GLU A 202 0.89 -0.42 -19.07
N LEU A 203 1.75 -0.26 -20.09
CA LEU A 203 1.71 0.86 -21.04
C LEU A 203 0.83 0.59 -22.26
N ASN A 204 0.10 -0.54 -22.30
CA ASN A 204 -0.72 -0.99 -23.43
C ASN A 204 0.05 -1.15 -24.75
N LEU A 205 1.32 -1.55 -24.66
CA LEU A 205 2.17 -1.86 -25.80
C LEU A 205 2.22 -3.39 -26.02
N PRO A 206 2.18 -3.88 -27.27
CA PRO A 206 2.35 -5.30 -27.54
C PRO A 206 3.72 -5.80 -27.09
N ASN A 207 3.79 -7.06 -26.67
CA ASN A 207 5.09 -7.68 -26.38
C ASN A 207 5.85 -7.87 -27.71
N GLN A 208 7.07 -7.32 -27.77
CA GLN A 208 7.96 -7.36 -28.94
C GLN A 208 9.34 -7.91 -28.57
N LEU A 209 9.44 -8.70 -27.50
CA LEU A 209 10.71 -9.25 -27.06
C LEU A 209 11.38 -10.12 -28.13
N ASP A 210 10.61 -10.88 -28.91
CA ASP A 210 11.17 -11.76 -29.95
C ASP A 210 11.90 -10.97 -31.06
N ASP A 211 11.50 -9.72 -31.31
CA ASP A 211 12.10 -8.87 -32.35
C ASP A 211 13.30 -8.05 -31.84
N TYR A 212 13.37 -7.80 -30.53
CA TYR A 212 14.34 -6.87 -29.92
C TYR A 212 15.32 -7.55 -28.96
N TRP A 213 15.11 -8.83 -28.62
CA TRP A 213 15.96 -9.58 -27.72
C TRP A 213 16.85 -10.55 -28.49
N ASP A 214 18.12 -10.18 -28.64
CA ASP A 214 19.10 -10.95 -29.39
C ASP A 214 20.10 -11.61 -28.42
N ASP A 215 20.22 -12.94 -28.49
CA ASP A 215 21.10 -13.74 -27.63
C ASP A 215 22.60 -13.43 -27.82
N ILE A 216 22.96 -12.72 -28.90
CA ILE A 216 24.33 -12.20 -29.12
C ILE A 216 24.70 -11.16 -28.06
N PHE A 217 23.74 -10.38 -27.57
CA PHE A 217 23.97 -9.36 -26.54
C PHE A 217 23.56 -9.84 -25.15
N GLY A 218 24.24 -9.33 -24.12
CA GLY A 218 23.86 -9.62 -22.73
C GLY A 218 22.50 -9.00 -22.36
N SER A 219 21.76 -9.66 -21.48
CA SER A 219 20.40 -9.28 -21.07
C SER A 219 20.24 -7.82 -20.61
N LYS A 220 21.28 -7.22 -20.01
CA LYS A 220 21.30 -5.79 -19.64
C LYS A 220 21.24 -4.87 -20.86
N VAL A 221 21.96 -5.20 -21.92
CA VAL A 221 21.98 -4.45 -23.19
C VAL A 221 20.63 -4.61 -23.87
N ASN A 222 20.11 -5.84 -23.98
CA ASN A 222 18.79 -6.08 -24.57
C ASN A 222 17.68 -5.34 -23.83
N CYS A 223 17.69 -5.37 -22.50
CA CYS A 223 16.72 -4.62 -21.69
C CYS A 223 16.83 -3.11 -21.96
N LYS A 224 18.05 -2.54 -21.94
CA LYS A 224 18.27 -1.12 -22.27
C LYS A 224 17.74 -0.78 -23.67
N ASP A 225 18.07 -1.61 -24.66
CA ASP A 225 17.67 -1.39 -26.06
C ASP A 225 16.16 -1.51 -26.26
N TYR A 226 15.49 -2.43 -25.55
CA TYR A 226 14.04 -2.54 -25.56
C TYR A 226 13.36 -1.26 -25.08
N PHE A 227 13.89 -0.65 -24.01
CA PHE A 227 13.39 0.65 -23.55
C PHE A 227 13.71 1.78 -24.55
N GLU A 228 14.95 1.87 -25.01
CA GLU A 228 15.43 2.98 -25.83
C GLU A 228 14.84 2.98 -27.25
N LYS A 229 14.69 1.81 -27.86
CA LYS A 229 14.28 1.65 -29.26
C LYS A 229 12.82 1.27 -29.44
N TYR A 230 12.18 0.68 -28.42
CA TYR A 230 10.78 0.25 -28.51
C TYR A 230 9.86 1.00 -27.54
N ILE A 231 10.02 0.88 -26.22
CA ILE A 231 9.02 1.45 -25.27
C ILE A 231 8.99 2.98 -25.31
N LEU A 232 10.12 3.66 -25.09
CA LEU A 232 10.16 5.12 -24.92
C LEU A 232 9.83 5.91 -26.21
N PRO A 233 10.16 5.42 -27.43
CA PRO A 233 9.73 6.07 -28.67
C PRO A 233 8.21 6.03 -28.92
N GLN A 234 7.49 5.05 -28.36
CA GLN A 234 6.04 4.87 -28.59
C GLN A 234 5.17 5.77 -27.70
N ILE A 235 5.78 6.46 -26.74
CA ILE A 235 5.05 7.24 -25.73
C ILE A 235 5.50 8.70 -25.81
N ASP A 236 4.55 9.59 -26.07
CA ASP A 236 4.82 11.03 -26.23
C ASP A 236 5.07 11.74 -24.89
N SER A 237 4.49 11.23 -23.80
CA SER A 237 4.66 11.78 -22.45
C SER A 237 5.78 11.08 -21.65
N PRO A 238 6.28 11.70 -20.56
CA PRO A 238 7.20 11.03 -19.65
C PRO A 238 6.58 9.78 -19.01
N VAL A 239 7.42 8.77 -18.77
CA VAL A 239 7.03 7.49 -18.15
C VAL A 239 7.64 7.41 -16.76
N VAL A 240 6.81 7.21 -15.74
CA VAL A 240 7.21 7.02 -14.35
C VAL A 240 7.10 5.56 -13.96
N LEU A 241 8.23 4.92 -13.65
CA LEU A 241 8.25 3.57 -13.11
C LEU A 241 8.32 3.64 -11.57
N GLY A 242 7.29 3.11 -10.93
CA GLY A 242 7.22 2.93 -9.48
C GLY A 242 7.60 1.52 -9.08
N LEU A 243 8.82 1.31 -8.58
CA LEU A 243 9.34 0.00 -8.19
C LEU A 243 9.17 -0.17 -6.68
N ASP A 244 8.15 -0.93 -6.27
CA ASP A 244 7.84 -1.20 -4.86
C ASP A 244 8.39 -2.54 -4.38
N GLU A 245 8.83 -2.57 -3.13
CA GLU A 245 9.37 -3.77 -2.46
C GLU A 245 10.54 -4.42 -3.22
N ILE A 246 11.40 -3.58 -3.83
CA ILE A 246 12.58 -4.06 -4.55
C ILE A 246 13.51 -4.90 -3.65
N ASP A 247 13.41 -4.76 -2.32
CA ASP A 247 14.12 -5.60 -1.36
C ASP A 247 13.86 -7.11 -1.53
N ARG A 248 12.78 -7.53 -2.20
CA ARG A 248 12.55 -8.94 -2.52
C ARG A 248 13.62 -9.53 -3.44
N ILE A 249 14.20 -8.74 -4.36
CA ILE A 249 15.21 -9.27 -5.28
C ILE A 249 16.56 -9.46 -4.60
N PHE A 250 16.77 -8.88 -3.42
CA PHE A 250 18.04 -8.88 -2.72
C PHE A 250 18.50 -10.31 -2.38
N GLN A 251 17.59 -11.22 -2.07
CA GLN A 251 17.91 -12.65 -1.88
C GLN A 251 18.47 -13.36 -3.12
N TYR A 252 18.39 -12.73 -4.30
CA TYR A 252 18.94 -13.21 -5.57
C TYR A 252 20.08 -12.28 -5.99
N THR A 253 21.26 -12.45 -5.39
CA THR A 253 22.38 -11.49 -5.47
C THR A 253 22.76 -11.12 -6.91
N ASP A 254 22.87 -12.08 -7.82
CA ASP A 254 23.20 -11.83 -9.23
C ASP A 254 22.16 -10.93 -9.92
N ILE A 255 20.87 -11.13 -9.63
CA ILE A 255 19.78 -10.30 -10.17
C ILE A 255 19.81 -8.92 -9.54
N ALA A 256 19.99 -8.84 -8.22
CA ALA A 256 20.01 -7.60 -7.48
C ALA A 256 21.13 -6.67 -7.96
N GLU A 257 22.36 -7.17 -8.04
CA GLU A 257 23.52 -6.37 -8.46
C GLU A 257 23.34 -5.82 -9.87
N ASP A 258 22.96 -6.68 -10.82
CA ASP A 258 22.85 -6.28 -12.22
C ASP A 258 21.63 -5.41 -12.52
N PHE A 259 20.48 -5.67 -11.89
CA PHE A 259 19.27 -4.86 -12.09
C PHE A 259 19.41 -3.48 -11.45
N LEU A 260 19.97 -3.40 -10.23
CA LEU A 260 20.23 -2.11 -9.60
C LEU A 260 21.28 -1.32 -10.42
N GLY A 261 22.34 -1.98 -10.88
CA GLY A 261 23.30 -1.39 -11.82
C GLY A 261 22.63 -0.82 -13.07
N LEU A 262 21.65 -1.54 -13.62
CA LEU A 262 20.88 -1.10 -14.78
C LEU A 262 20.04 0.15 -14.49
N LEU A 263 19.31 0.20 -13.37
CA LEU A 263 18.51 1.38 -12.97
C LEU A 263 19.39 2.62 -12.79
N ARG A 264 20.59 2.45 -12.20
CA ARG A 264 21.57 3.54 -12.08
C ARG A 264 22.05 4.00 -13.46
N ALA A 265 22.38 3.06 -14.35
CA ALA A 265 22.83 3.38 -15.70
C ALA A 265 21.77 4.18 -16.47
N TRP A 266 20.49 3.80 -16.37
CA TRP A 266 19.38 4.53 -17.00
C TRP A 266 19.24 5.96 -16.49
N HIS A 267 19.38 6.17 -15.17
CA HIS A 267 19.40 7.52 -14.58
C HIS A 267 20.60 8.36 -15.04
N GLU A 268 21.77 7.75 -15.30
CA GLU A 268 22.91 8.50 -15.86
C GLU A 268 22.73 8.78 -17.36
N GLU A 269 22.11 7.88 -18.12
CA GLU A 269 21.77 8.10 -19.53
C GLU A 269 20.74 9.21 -19.70
N SER A 270 19.77 9.34 -18.79
CA SER A 270 18.78 10.43 -18.85
C SER A 270 19.41 11.81 -18.71
N LYS A 271 20.60 11.94 -18.12
CA LYS A 271 21.34 13.21 -18.08
C LYS A 271 22.00 13.57 -19.42
N ARG A 272 22.18 12.60 -20.30
CA ARG A 272 22.98 12.74 -21.55
C ARG A 272 22.14 12.61 -22.82
N ARG A 273 21.10 11.77 -22.81
CA ARG A 273 20.28 11.42 -23.98
C ARG A 273 18.84 11.88 -23.78
N GLU A 274 18.30 12.58 -24.77
CA GLU A 274 16.93 13.11 -24.71
C GLU A 274 15.86 12.02 -24.55
N ILE A 275 16.02 10.87 -25.20
CA ILE A 275 15.03 9.77 -25.08
C ILE A 275 14.92 9.26 -23.64
N TRP A 276 16.04 9.16 -22.93
CA TRP A 276 16.08 8.72 -21.54
C TRP A 276 15.58 9.80 -20.57
N LYS A 277 15.58 11.08 -20.96
CA LYS A 277 14.87 12.14 -20.21
C LYS A 277 13.36 11.95 -20.19
N LYS A 278 12.77 11.00 -20.92
CA LYS A 278 11.36 10.61 -20.73
C LYS A 278 11.15 9.71 -19.51
N LEU A 279 12.17 8.96 -19.08
CA LEU A 279 12.04 8.03 -17.96
C LEU A 279 12.18 8.73 -16.61
N ARG A 280 11.32 8.38 -15.65
CA ARG A 280 11.38 8.75 -14.23
C ARG A 280 11.35 7.47 -13.40
N LEU A 281 12.11 7.43 -12.32
CA LEU A 281 12.22 6.27 -11.46
C LEU A 281 11.82 6.62 -10.03
N ILE A 282 11.03 5.77 -9.40
CA ILE A 282 10.79 5.78 -7.96
C ILE A 282 11.15 4.38 -7.47
N VAL A 283 12.08 4.28 -6.54
CA VAL A 283 12.54 3.00 -5.98
C VAL A 283 12.22 2.96 -4.49
N VAL A 284 11.44 1.97 -4.09
CA VAL A 284 11.02 1.78 -2.70
C VAL A 284 11.63 0.50 -2.17
N HIS A 285 12.31 0.61 -1.03
CA HIS A 285 12.84 -0.56 -0.33
C HIS A 285 12.64 -0.46 1.18
N SER A 286 12.49 -1.61 1.82
CA SER A 286 12.58 -1.71 3.27
C SER A 286 14.04 -1.65 3.73
N THR A 287 14.29 -1.04 4.89
CA THR A 287 15.61 -1.08 5.54
C THR A 287 15.94 -2.45 6.14
N GLU A 288 14.93 -3.30 6.36
CA GLU A 288 15.03 -4.59 7.05
C GLU A 288 15.97 -5.62 6.39
N VAL A 289 16.06 -5.61 5.06
CA VAL A 289 16.88 -6.57 4.31
C VAL A 289 18.24 -5.94 4.05
N TYR A 290 19.20 -6.21 4.94
CA TYR A 290 20.57 -5.75 4.76
C TYR A 290 21.34 -6.66 3.81
N ILE A 291 21.75 -6.12 2.66
CA ILE A 291 22.77 -6.72 1.82
C ILE A 291 23.95 -5.75 1.71
N PRO A 292 25.18 -6.21 1.97
CA PRO A 292 26.38 -5.44 1.65
C PRO A 292 26.47 -5.30 0.13
N MET A 293 25.83 -4.28 -0.42
CA MET A 293 25.92 -3.94 -1.84
C MET A 293 27.16 -3.10 -2.09
N ASN A 294 27.77 -3.29 -3.27
CA ASN A 294 28.83 -2.42 -3.73
C ASN A 294 28.27 -0.99 -3.91
N ILE A 295 28.75 -0.07 -3.09
CA ILE A 295 28.35 1.34 -3.01
C ILE A 295 28.37 2.01 -4.39
N ASN A 296 29.25 1.57 -5.30
CA ASN A 296 29.41 2.17 -6.62
C ASN A 296 28.47 1.63 -7.70
N GLN A 297 27.75 0.53 -7.44
CA GLN A 297 26.96 -0.19 -8.45
C GLN A 297 25.44 -0.01 -8.29
N SER A 298 24.99 0.57 -7.18
CA SER A 298 23.56 0.69 -6.87
C SER A 298 23.01 2.11 -7.13
N PRO A 299 21.72 2.27 -7.49
CA PRO A 299 21.08 3.57 -7.59
C PRO A 299 20.92 4.22 -6.21
N PHE A 300 21.17 3.50 -5.10
CA PHE A 300 20.99 3.98 -3.73
C PHE A 300 21.92 5.14 -3.30
N ASN A 301 22.81 5.62 -4.18
CA ASN A 301 23.66 6.78 -3.95
C ASN A 301 23.41 7.95 -4.93
N VAL A 302 22.35 7.88 -5.75
CA VAL A 302 21.98 8.93 -6.70
C VAL A 302 20.50 9.29 -6.58
N GLY A 303 20.08 10.43 -7.12
CA GLY A 303 18.69 10.91 -6.99
C GLY A 303 18.34 11.41 -5.58
N LEU A 304 17.06 11.71 -5.36
CA LEU A 304 16.53 12.22 -4.09
C LEU A 304 16.37 11.08 -3.06
N PRO A 305 17.13 11.07 -1.96
CA PRO A 305 16.85 10.18 -0.84
C PRO A 305 15.65 10.68 -0.04
N VAL A 306 14.70 9.78 0.23
CA VAL A 306 13.53 10.01 1.06
C VAL A 306 13.52 8.96 2.15
N GLU A 307 13.68 9.40 3.39
CA GLU A 307 13.56 8.55 4.56
C GLU A 307 12.29 8.95 5.31
N LEU A 308 11.38 7.99 5.55
CA LEU A 308 10.12 8.29 6.22
C LEU A 308 10.29 8.24 7.74
N PRO A 309 10.10 9.37 8.44
CA PRO A 309 10.14 9.39 9.89
C PRO A 309 8.85 8.84 10.49
N GLU A 310 8.92 8.56 11.79
CA GLU A 310 7.74 8.37 12.64
C GLU A 310 6.86 9.63 12.63
N PHE A 311 5.58 9.46 12.92
CA PHE A 311 4.69 10.57 13.19
C PHE A 311 5.08 11.28 14.48
N ASN A 312 5.02 12.61 14.45
CA ASN A 312 5.11 13.44 15.64
C ASN A 312 3.72 13.55 16.32
N ALA A 313 3.69 14.18 17.50
CA ALA A 313 2.45 14.34 18.27
C ALA A 313 1.34 15.08 17.48
N GLN A 314 1.68 16.10 16.68
CA GLN A 314 0.70 16.84 15.88
C GLN A 314 0.07 15.95 14.80
N GLN A 315 0.86 15.09 14.17
CA GLN A 315 0.40 14.14 13.16
C GLN A 315 -0.47 13.04 13.77
N ILE A 316 -0.15 12.58 14.98
CA ILE A 316 -1.00 11.62 15.71
C ILE A 316 -2.32 12.29 16.13
N ALA A 317 -2.28 13.55 16.58
CA ALA A 317 -3.48 14.32 16.92
C ALA A 317 -4.41 14.53 15.71
N ASP A 318 -3.84 14.90 14.55
CA ASP A 318 -4.58 15.00 13.27
C ASP A 318 -5.21 13.65 12.90
N LEU A 319 -4.47 12.56 13.04
CA LEU A 319 -4.99 11.22 12.76
C LEU A 319 -6.11 10.81 13.73
N ALA A 320 -5.99 11.12 15.02
CA ALA A 320 -7.05 10.88 16.01
C ALA A 320 -8.32 11.65 15.63
N GLN A 321 -8.18 12.93 15.23
CA GLN A 321 -9.31 13.73 14.76
C GLN A 321 -9.97 13.12 13.51
N ARG A 322 -9.19 12.58 12.56
CA ARG A 322 -9.71 11.88 11.36
C ARG A 322 -10.43 10.57 11.70
N HIS A 323 -10.14 10.00 12.86
CA HIS A 323 -10.85 8.87 13.47
C HIS A 323 -12.03 9.32 14.37
N ASP A 324 -12.42 10.60 14.30
CA ASP A 324 -13.52 11.19 15.07
C ASP A 324 -13.31 11.14 16.60
N LEU A 325 -12.04 11.02 17.04
CA LEU A 325 -11.64 11.03 18.45
C LEU A 325 -11.26 12.46 18.90
N LYS A 326 -11.85 12.91 20.00
CA LYS A 326 -11.58 14.23 20.61
C LYS A 326 -10.47 14.13 21.65
N TRP A 327 -9.27 13.75 21.22
CA TRP A 327 -8.14 13.55 22.12
C TRP A 327 -7.45 14.86 22.51
N SER A 328 -7.05 14.91 23.76
CA SER A 328 -6.13 15.87 24.34
C SER A 328 -4.68 15.54 24.00
N GLU A 329 -3.78 16.49 24.22
CA GLU A 329 -2.32 16.27 24.09
C GLU A 329 -1.85 15.11 24.99
N GLN A 330 -2.45 14.94 26.17
CA GLN A 330 -2.11 13.86 27.08
C GLN A 330 -2.38 12.48 26.46
N GLU A 331 -3.56 12.25 25.89
CA GLU A 331 -3.91 10.97 25.25
C GLU A 331 -2.99 10.65 24.06
N VAL A 332 -2.62 11.69 23.29
CA VAL A 332 -1.66 11.57 22.19
C VAL A 332 -0.28 11.13 22.71
N LEU A 333 0.23 11.79 23.76
CA LEU A 333 1.52 11.46 24.36
C LEU A 333 1.51 10.06 25.01
N GLU A 334 0.39 9.65 25.60
CA GLU A 334 0.21 8.32 26.17
C GLU A 334 0.27 7.23 25.09
N LEU A 335 -0.43 7.40 23.96
CA LEU A 335 -0.32 6.47 22.84
C LEU A 335 1.11 6.46 22.27
N MET A 336 1.70 7.64 22.10
CA MET A 336 3.06 7.79 21.57
C MET A 336 4.11 7.14 22.48
N ALA A 337 3.91 7.12 23.79
CA ALA A 337 4.78 6.37 24.71
C ALA A 337 4.71 4.86 24.46
N ILE A 338 3.50 4.33 24.21
CA ILE A 338 3.29 2.89 23.94
C ILE A 338 3.93 2.49 22.61
N VAL A 339 3.52 3.13 21.51
CA VAL A 339 3.85 2.64 20.14
C VAL A 339 4.83 3.54 19.36
N GLY A 340 5.33 4.61 19.98
CA GLY A 340 6.07 5.65 19.27
C GLY A 340 5.18 6.38 18.28
N GLY A 341 5.76 6.83 17.18
CA GLY A 341 5.02 7.39 16.05
C GLY A 341 4.92 6.44 14.86
N ASN A 342 4.95 5.11 15.08
CA ASN A 342 4.83 4.17 13.96
C ASN A 342 3.44 4.30 13.30
N PRO A 343 3.34 4.69 12.02
CA PRO A 343 2.07 4.98 11.35
C PRO A 343 1.05 3.84 11.41
N TYR A 344 1.51 2.60 11.26
CA TYR A 344 0.64 1.43 11.30
C TYR A 344 0.16 1.11 12.72
N LEU A 345 1.06 1.09 13.70
CA LEU A 345 0.68 0.81 15.09
C LEU A 345 -0.27 1.88 15.64
N VAL A 346 -0.01 3.17 15.32
CA VAL A 346 -0.92 4.27 15.64
C VAL A 346 -2.29 4.05 15.00
N ARG A 347 -2.35 3.68 13.71
CA ARG A 347 -3.64 3.40 13.03
C ARG A 347 -4.38 2.20 13.62
N VAL A 348 -3.69 1.15 14.04
CA VAL A 348 -4.32 0.01 14.71
C VAL A 348 -4.98 0.45 16.03
N ALA A 349 -4.28 1.26 16.83
CA ALA A 349 -4.82 1.81 18.07
C ALA A 349 -6.08 2.65 17.81
N LEU A 350 -5.95 3.65 16.94
CA LEU A 350 -7.02 4.61 16.65
C LEU A 350 -8.22 3.92 16.01
N TYR A 351 -8.01 2.91 15.16
CA TYR A 351 -9.08 2.11 14.58
C TYR A 351 -9.93 1.43 15.66
N HIS A 352 -9.32 0.63 16.54
CA HIS A 352 -10.06 -0.08 17.59
C HIS A 352 -10.68 0.86 18.62
N ILE A 353 -10.00 1.96 18.97
CA ILE A 353 -10.54 2.94 19.93
C ILE A 353 -11.71 3.71 19.32
N SER A 354 -11.64 4.11 18.05
CA SER A 354 -12.75 4.79 17.36
C SER A 354 -14.01 3.93 17.24
N ARG A 355 -13.85 2.60 17.18
CA ARG A 355 -14.94 1.63 17.18
C ARG A 355 -15.48 1.27 18.57
N GLN A 356 -14.85 1.78 19.63
CA GLN A 356 -15.15 1.42 21.02
C GLN A 356 -14.90 -0.07 21.35
N ASP A 357 -14.12 -0.78 20.52
CA ASP A 357 -13.69 -2.15 20.79
C ASP A 357 -12.68 -2.19 21.96
N LEU A 358 -11.99 -1.07 22.18
CA LEU A 358 -10.89 -0.92 23.14
C LEU A 358 -10.81 0.53 23.64
N THR A 359 -10.52 0.75 24.91
CA THR A 359 -10.16 2.08 25.43
C THR A 359 -8.65 2.27 25.50
N LEU A 360 -8.17 3.53 25.56
CA LEU A 360 -6.73 3.80 25.73
C LEU A 360 -6.19 3.18 27.04
N GLU A 361 -6.98 3.18 28.12
CA GLU A 361 -6.61 2.53 29.38
C GLU A 361 -6.50 0.99 29.24
N GLN A 362 -7.43 0.36 28.53
CA GLN A 362 -7.34 -1.07 28.24
C GLN A 362 -6.17 -1.39 27.31
N LEU A 363 -5.85 -0.51 26.36
CA LEU A 363 -4.68 -0.65 25.50
C LEU A 363 -3.40 -0.64 26.32
N LYS A 364 -3.24 0.26 27.30
CA LYS A 364 -2.07 0.28 28.22
C LYS A 364 -1.86 -1.04 28.94
N GLN A 365 -2.95 -1.76 29.26
CA GLN A 365 -2.88 -3.02 29.99
C GLN A 365 -2.65 -4.24 29.07
N THR A 366 -3.16 -4.20 27.84
CA THR A 366 -3.20 -5.36 26.94
C THR A 366 -2.20 -5.30 25.78
N ALA A 367 -1.66 -4.12 25.45
CA ALA A 367 -0.81 -3.90 24.27
C ALA A 367 0.41 -4.83 24.21
N PHE A 368 0.97 -5.17 25.37
CA PHE A 368 2.20 -5.95 25.49
C PHE A 368 2.00 -7.46 25.50
N GLY A 369 0.75 -7.94 25.51
CA GLY A 369 0.43 -9.37 25.64
C GLY A 369 0.14 -10.07 24.31
N GLU A 370 0.18 -11.41 24.32
CA GLU A 370 -0.10 -12.25 23.14
C GLU A 370 -1.52 -12.12 22.58
N GLY A 371 -2.47 -11.60 23.37
CA GLY A 371 -3.85 -11.33 22.94
C GLY A 371 -4.12 -9.86 22.58
N GLY A 372 -3.10 -9.00 22.62
CA GLY A 372 -3.25 -7.58 22.32
C GLY A 372 -3.44 -7.31 20.81
N VAL A 373 -3.92 -6.10 20.49
CA VAL A 373 -4.15 -5.64 19.09
C VAL A 373 -2.87 -5.62 18.24
N TYR A 374 -1.68 -5.71 18.85
CA TYR A 374 -0.39 -5.73 18.17
C TYR A 374 0.25 -7.13 18.09
N SER A 375 -0.43 -8.17 18.56
CA SER A 375 0.13 -9.53 18.70
C SER A 375 0.76 -10.07 17.41
N ASP A 376 0.08 -9.96 16.27
CA ASP A 376 0.61 -10.43 14.98
C ASP A 376 1.87 -9.68 14.53
N HIS A 377 1.92 -8.37 14.79
CA HIS A 377 3.11 -7.56 14.52
C HIS A 377 4.28 -8.02 15.39
N LEU A 378 4.04 -8.17 16.69
CA LEU A 378 5.07 -8.53 17.66
C LEU A 378 5.61 -9.95 17.44
N ARG A 379 4.73 -10.92 17.12
CA ARG A 379 5.13 -12.29 16.75
C ARG A 379 5.99 -12.30 15.49
N ARG A 380 5.65 -11.51 14.48
CA ARG A 380 6.47 -11.39 13.26
C ARG A 380 7.85 -10.81 13.56
N GLN A 381 7.92 -9.78 14.39
CA GLN A 381 9.20 -9.17 14.78
C GLN A 381 10.05 -10.13 15.62
N LEU A 382 9.43 -10.89 16.54
CA LEU A 382 10.11 -11.93 17.31
C LEU A 382 10.67 -13.02 16.40
N TRP A 383 9.84 -13.57 15.50
CA TRP A 383 10.27 -14.56 14.52
C TRP A 383 11.49 -14.06 13.72
N ASN A 384 11.44 -12.81 13.24
CA ASN A 384 12.52 -12.21 12.48
C ASN A 384 13.81 -12.10 13.30
N LEU A 385 13.73 -11.68 14.58
CA LEU A 385 14.88 -11.62 15.47
C LEU A 385 15.50 -12.99 15.72
N GLU A 386 14.67 -14.02 15.92
CA GLU A 386 15.12 -15.38 16.23
C GLU A 386 15.91 -16.02 15.08
N GLN A 387 15.76 -15.53 13.84
CA GLN A 387 16.60 -15.96 12.72
C GLN A 387 18.06 -15.50 12.85
N TYR A 388 18.33 -14.51 13.72
CA TYR A 388 19.64 -13.87 13.87
C TYR A 388 20.05 -13.79 15.36
N PRO A 389 20.78 -14.79 15.87
CA PRO A 389 21.17 -14.86 17.28
C PRO A 389 21.93 -13.62 17.78
N GLU A 390 22.73 -12.97 16.91
CA GLU A 390 23.42 -11.74 17.31
C GLU A 390 22.43 -10.59 17.52
N LEU A 391 21.42 -10.44 16.66
CA LEU A 391 20.40 -9.41 16.82
C LEU A 391 19.52 -9.69 18.02
N THR A 392 19.16 -10.96 18.27
CA THR A 392 18.43 -11.36 19.47
C THR A 392 19.19 -10.99 20.75
N ALA A 393 20.50 -11.25 20.81
CA ALA A 393 21.32 -10.87 21.96
C ALA A 393 21.39 -9.35 22.14
N GLY A 394 21.52 -8.59 21.05
CA GLY A 394 21.56 -7.12 21.10
C GLY A 394 20.22 -6.52 21.53
N MET A 395 19.12 -7.04 21.00
CA MET A 395 17.79 -6.60 21.39
C MET A 395 17.54 -6.89 22.87
N ARG A 396 17.96 -8.06 23.37
CA ARG A 396 17.90 -8.39 24.80
C ARG A 396 18.65 -7.37 25.65
N GLU A 397 19.87 -7.03 25.29
CA GLU A 397 20.67 -6.03 26.02
C GLU A 397 19.95 -4.67 26.08
N VAL A 398 19.40 -4.23 24.95
CA VAL A 398 18.69 -2.95 24.82
C VAL A 398 17.42 -2.89 25.67
N VAL A 399 16.61 -3.96 25.72
CA VAL A 399 15.33 -3.94 26.44
C VAL A 399 15.48 -4.17 27.95
N MET A 400 16.52 -4.89 28.37
CA MET A 400 16.81 -5.16 29.79
C MET A 400 17.49 -3.99 30.49
N ALA A 401 18.17 -3.11 29.74
CA ALA A 401 18.84 -1.96 30.32
C ALA A 401 17.86 -0.85 30.73
N SER A 402 18.10 -0.24 31.89
CA SER A 402 17.33 0.91 32.38
C SER A 402 17.60 2.20 31.60
N SER A 403 18.71 2.25 30.86
CA SER A 403 19.13 3.36 30.01
C SER A 403 19.53 2.85 28.62
N SER A 404 19.90 3.77 27.73
CA SER A 404 20.54 3.43 26.46
C SER A 404 21.80 2.59 26.66
N VAL A 405 22.11 1.75 25.66
CA VAL A 405 23.29 0.87 25.63
C VAL A 405 24.10 1.08 24.36
N GLN A 406 25.39 0.76 24.40
CA GLN A 406 26.25 0.80 23.21
C GLN A 406 26.43 -0.60 22.65
N LEU A 407 25.73 -0.89 21.55
CA LEU A 407 25.89 -2.14 20.82
C LEU A 407 27.03 -2.06 19.81
N LYS A 408 27.47 -3.21 19.30
CA LYS A 408 28.36 -3.26 18.14
C LYS A 408 27.70 -2.56 16.95
N THR A 409 28.45 -1.77 16.18
CA THR A 409 27.92 -0.92 15.10
C THR A 409 26.98 -1.66 14.14
N MET A 410 27.37 -2.85 13.66
CA MET A 410 26.53 -3.63 12.75
C MET A 410 25.25 -4.17 13.40
N GLN A 411 25.29 -4.49 14.69
CA GLN A 411 24.14 -4.97 15.45
C GLN A 411 23.16 -3.82 15.70
N ALA A 412 23.66 -2.66 16.14
CA ALA A 412 22.90 -1.43 16.31
C ALA A 412 22.17 -1.03 15.02
N PHE A 413 22.93 -0.97 13.92
CA PHE A 413 22.42 -0.60 12.60
C PHE A 413 21.33 -1.56 12.10
N LYS A 414 21.53 -2.88 12.22
CA LYS A 414 20.53 -3.87 11.80
C LYS A 414 19.25 -3.80 12.64
N LEU A 415 19.37 -3.63 13.97
CA LEU A 415 18.19 -3.47 14.84
C LEU A 415 17.42 -2.18 14.53
N GLU A 416 18.13 -1.09 14.21
CA GLU A 416 17.50 0.17 13.80
C GLU A 416 16.80 0.00 12.45
N SER A 417 17.43 -0.73 11.53
CA SER A 417 16.89 -1.06 10.21
C SER A 417 15.65 -1.95 10.27
N LEU A 418 15.54 -2.80 11.30
CA LEU A 418 14.32 -3.54 11.65
C LEU A 418 13.21 -2.64 12.23
N GLY A 419 13.53 -1.39 12.55
CA GLY A 419 12.60 -0.48 13.20
C GLY A 419 12.30 -0.85 14.65
N LEU A 420 13.21 -1.55 15.35
CA LEU A 420 13.00 -2.00 16.73
C LEU A 420 13.66 -1.09 17.77
N VAL A 421 14.71 -0.38 17.37
CA VAL A 421 15.47 0.54 18.22
C VAL A 421 15.58 1.92 17.59
N LYS A 422 15.98 2.91 18.39
CA LYS A 422 16.42 4.24 17.97
C LYS A 422 17.90 4.40 18.31
N LEU A 423 18.67 4.98 17.39
CA LEU A 423 20.05 5.39 17.65
C LEU A 423 20.12 6.90 17.91
N GLN A 424 20.80 7.28 18.99
CA GLN A 424 21.19 8.66 19.28
C GLN A 424 22.71 8.69 19.44
N GLY A 425 23.43 9.06 18.38
CA GLY A 425 24.88 8.83 18.33
C GLY A 425 25.19 7.34 18.37
N ASN A 426 25.97 6.91 19.37
CA ASN A 426 26.32 5.49 19.58
C ASN A 426 25.40 4.77 20.57
N GLU A 427 24.41 5.49 21.10
CA GLU A 427 23.49 4.97 22.11
C GLU A 427 22.23 4.39 21.46
N CYS A 428 21.91 3.17 21.86
CA CYS A 428 20.79 2.38 21.37
C CYS A 428 19.73 2.24 22.46
N SER A 429 18.48 2.53 22.12
CA SER A 429 17.32 2.41 23.02
C SER A 429 16.15 1.75 22.30
N PRO A 430 15.22 1.08 23.03
CA PRO A 430 14.00 0.56 22.41
C PRO A 430 13.24 1.68 21.72
N ARG A 431 12.68 1.41 20.55
CA ARG A 431 11.99 2.45 19.76
C ARG A 431 10.73 2.98 20.46
N CYS A 432 10.05 2.11 21.21
CA CYS A 432 8.85 2.43 21.99
C CYS A 432 8.68 1.43 23.14
N GLU A 433 7.78 1.74 24.08
CA GLU A 433 7.54 0.91 25.26
C GLU A 433 6.94 -0.46 24.90
N LEU A 434 6.16 -0.52 23.82
CA LEU A 434 5.61 -1.77 23.27
C LEU A 434 6.72 -2.81 23.05
N TYR A 435 7.81 -2.41 22.40
CA TYR A 435 8.93 -3.30 22.15
C TYR A 435 9.72 -3.59 23.42
N ARG A 436 9.95 -2.59 24.29
CA ARG A 436 10.64 -2.81 25.56
C ARG A 436 9.96 -3.91 26.38
N GLN A 437 8.66 -3.78 26.63
CA GLN A 437 7.91 -4.71 27.48
C GLN A 437 7.82 -6.11 26.84
N TYR A 438 7.38 -6.18 25.58
CA TYR A 438 7.19 -7.45 24.90
C TYR A 438 8.49 -8.26 24.81
N PHE A 439 9.57 -7.66 24.28
CA PHE A 439 10.82 -8.39 24.12
C PHE A 439 11.54 -8.65 25.44
N SER A 440 11.35 -7.84 26.49
CA SER A 440 11.86 -8.19 27.82
C SER A 440 11.27 -9.49 28.34
N LEU A 441 9.96 -9.69 28.17
CA LEU A 441 9.28 -10.91 28.59
C LEU A 441 9.76 -12.13 27.78
N HIS A 442 9.74 -12.04 26.45
CA HIS A 442 10.02 -13.20 25.59
C HIS A 442 11.52 -13.53 25.49
N LEU A 443 12.41 -12.53 25.51
CA LEU A 443 13.86 -12.77 25.42
C LEU A 443 14.51 -13.15 26.76
N SER A 444 13.80 -12.99 27.89
CA SER A 444 14.21 -13.54 29.20
C SER A 444 13.82 -15.01 29.38
N GLN A 445 12.66 -15.42 28.85
CA GLN A 445 12.16 -16.80 28.98
C GLN A 445 13.01 -17.81 28.19
N ASN A 446 13.54 -17.42 27.02
CA ASN A 446 14.45 -18.24 26.20
C ASN A 446 15.79 -18.64 26.90
N LEU A 447 16.07 -18.14 28.10
CA LEU A 447 17.18 -18.61 28.96
C LEU A 447 16.82 -19.87 29.76
N ARG A 448 15.53 -20.11 30.04
CA ARG A 448 15.10 -21.27 30.83
C ARG A 448 15.06 -22.55 29.99
N ASP A 449 14.67 -22.43 28.72
CA ASP A 449 14.55 -23.58 27.81
C ASP A 449 15.88 -24.00 27.16
N ASN A 450 16.87 -23.10 27.07
CA ASN A 450 18.23 -23.42 26.61
C ASN A 450 19.20 -23.78 27.75
N GLY A 451 18.71 -23.86 29.00
CA GLY A 451 19.51 -24.10 30.21
C GLY A 451 19.40 -25.53 30.77
N THR A 452 18.81 -26.48 30.05
CA THR A 452 18.70 -27.89 30.49
C THR A 452 19.06 -28.88 29.38
N ILE A 453 20.33 -28.90 28.98
CA ILE A 453 21.05 -30.13 28.60
C ILE A 453 22.50 -29.97 29.07
N ASP A 454 22.75 -30.28 30.34
CA ASP A 454 23.69 -31.31 30.82
C ASP A 454 23.74 -31.31 32.37
#